data_AF-D8UBN1-F1
#
_entry.id   AF-D8UBN1-F1
#
_cell.length_a   1.000
_cell.length_b   1.000
_cell.length_c   1.000
_cell.angle_alpha   90.00
_cell.angle_beta   90.00
_cell.angle_gamma   90.00
#
_symmetry.space_group_name_H-M   'P 1'
#
loop_
_entity.id
_entity.type
_entity.pdbx_description
1 polymer ?
#
loop_
_entity_poly.entity_id
_entity_poly.type
_entity_poly.pdbx_seq_one_letter_code
_entity_poly.pdbx_strand_id
1 'polypeptide(L)'
;VCNPVPGYSTIALSSQPLLLPGTGTVNQRLLVIIMDYSPCSLSPSISEATVRTIFLGSNGDGKSGVARTYTRCSHGKLNLNSTAFKVVVVRNNCTASVTKSCAYWDIAKDGDTRAKELLGDVVFSSFTNRAYILPPGMNMVCPWPGLALVPGTQMWLQTSAYGVYQVSTIMQQTVHNYGLWHSWQNGWEYADRSTPMGTGNTCLNAPEMAYMGWATPAPGGGRIDSEALPVGTALTFSLPATYLSPEENYIRVAPDWLTSYRSSSVATNLYIAVRVNKSGDALLPSFYANKVNIHEVNASLDNNWSSTSIYTDRKISFISAVTPFSRANMIAYKIIVYGGSWVGGKDVLRVHLCRYRSSPDECPSLNFLEARTLPPPRPPKPPSPTPPSLPPRPSPPLPPKPRSPPSTRMPPRPPRPPPPSPTHPPPNSPPIVS
;
A
#
# COMPACT_ATOMS: atom_id res chain seq x y z
N VAL A 1 8.85 -36.89 15.96
CA VAL A 1 9.56 -35.94 16.84
C VAL A 1 10.96 -35.78 16.28
N CYS A 2 11.26 -34.64 15.66
CA CYS A 2 12.58 -34.34 15.10
C CYS A 2 13.18 -33.21 15.95
N ASN A 3 14.28 -33.50 16.64
CA ASN A 3 15.00 -32.49 17.42
C ASN A 3 16.02 -31.80 16.49
N PRO A 4 16.00 -30.45 16.37
CA PRO A 4 17.00 -29.73 15.61
C PRO A 4 18.35 -29.69 16.34
N VAL A 5 19.43 -29.75 15.56
CA VAL A 5 20.82 -29.65 16.04
C VAL A 5 21.13 -28.19 16.40
N PRO A 6 21.78 -27.90 17.55
CA PRO A 6 22.18 -26.54 17.91
C PRO A 6 23.16 -25.93 16.90
N GLY A 7 22.86 -24.72 16.42
CA GLY A 7 23.80 -23.91 15.61
C GLY A 7 23.39 -23.60 14.17
N TYR A 8 22.25 -24.11 13.70
CA TYR A 8 21.71 -23.77 12.37
C TYR A 8 20.32 -23.15 12.50
N SER A 9 20.13 -21.93 11.99
CA SER A 9 18.81 -21.34 11.83
C SER A 9 18.10 -22.05 10.66
N THR A 10 17.22 -22.99 10.97
CA THR A 10 16.34 -23.57 9.96
C THR A 10 15.32 -22.50 9.59
N ILE A 11 15.54 -21.80 8.47
CA ILE A 11 14.47 -21.01 7.85
C ILE A 11 13.48 -22.03 7.31
N ALA A 12 12.41 -22.28 8.08
CA ALA A 12 11.28 -23.04 7.60
C ALA A 12 10.62 -22.23 6.48
N LEU A 13 11.02 -22.50 5.24
CA LEU A 13 10.28 -22.06 4.06
C LEU A 13 8.97 -22.83 4.05
N SER A 14 7.95 -22.23 4.66
CA SER A 14 6.56 -22.66 4.54
C SER A 14 6.20 -22.72 3.06
N SER A 15 5.64 -23.86 2.63
CA SER A 15 5.03 -24.03 1.32
C SER A 15 3.82 -23.11 1.20
N GLN A 16 4.06 -21.84 0.86
CA GLN A 16 3.00 -20.88 0.56
C GLN A 16 2.30 -21.27 -0.74
N PRO A 17 0.96 -21.18 -0.80
CA PRO A 17 0.23 -21.40 -2.05
C PRO A 17 0.70 -20.42 -3.13
N LEU A 18 0.69 -20.86 -4.39
CA LEU A 18 1.05 -20.11 -5.61
C LEU A 18 0.36 -18.74 -5.79
N LEU A 19 -0.62 -18.42 -4.94
CA LEU A 19 -1.44 -17.21 -4.97
C LEU A 19 -1.05 -16.17 -3.92
N LEU A 20 -0.29 -16.54 -2.88
CA LEU A 20 0.36 -15.53 -2.06
C LEU A 20 1.56 -15.02 -2.84
N PRO A 21 1.79 -13.69 -2.90
CA PRO A 21 3.08 -13.21 -3.34
C PRO A 21 4.12 -13.88 -2.43
N GLY A 22 4.94 -14.74 -3.02
CA GLY A 22 6.31 -14.86 -2.52
C GLY A 22 6.91 -13.45 -2.46
N THR A 23 8.09 -13.30 -1.89
CA THR A 23 8.79 -12.00 -1.80
C THR A 23 9.02 -11.28 -3.15
N GLY A 24 8.59 -11.86 -4.28
CA GLY A 24 8.66 -11.31 -5.62
C GLY A 24 7.59 -10.27 -5.96
N THR A 25 7.87 -9.58 -7.06
CA THR A 25 6.97 -8.58 -7.65
C THR A 25 5.91 -9.25 -8.52
N VAL A 26 4.64 -8.89 -8.30
CA VAL A 26 3.51 -9.27 -9.15
C VAL A 26 3.30 -8.21 -10.23
N ASN A 27 3.25 -8.64 -11.49
CA ASN A 27 2.89 -7.80 -12.63
C ASN A 27 1.59 -8.33 -13.25
N GLN A 28 0.46 -7.77 -12.85
CA GLN A 28 -0.86 -8.19 -13.35
C GLN A 28 -1.00 -7.89 -14.83
N ARG A 29 -1.34 -8.92 -15.61
CA ARG A 29 -1.81 -8.80 -17.00
C ARG A 29 -3.33 -8.79 -16.95
N LEU A 30 -3.90 -7.60 -16.77
CA LEU A 30 -5.34 -7.43 -16.55
C LEU A 30 -6.10 -7.28 -17.87
N LEU A 31 -7.14 -8.11 -18.04
CA LEU A 31 -8.19 -7.92 -19.04
C LEU A 31 -9.41 -7.30 -18.37
N VAL A 32 -9.83 -6.13 -18.83
CA VAL A 32 -11.09 -5.51 -18.43
C VAL A 32 -12.15 -5.77 -19.49
N ILE A 33 -13.28 -6.33 -19.09
CA ILE A 33 -14.38 -6.74 -19.95
C ILE A 33 -15.59 -5.88 -19.59
N ILE A 34 -15.93 -4.94 -20.46
CA ILE A 34 -17.14 -4.12 -20.32
C ILE A 34 -18.32 -4.93 -20.85
N MET A 35 -19.24 -5.26 -19.95
CA MET A 35 -20.41 -6.06 -20.30
C MET A 35 -21.44 -5.18 -21.03
N ASP A 36 -21.85 -5.58 -22.23
CA ASP A 36 -22.94 -4.98 -22.99
C ASP A 36 -24.14 -5.93 -23.05
N TYR A 37 -25.16 -5.61 -22.25
CA TYR A 37 -26.45 -6.30 -22.21
C TYR A 37 -27.56 -5.44 -22.83
N SER A 38 -27.24 -4.58 -23.82
CA SER A 38 -28.24 -3.76 -24.51
C SER A 38 -29.41 -4.54 -25.14
N PRO A 39 -29.30 -5.83 -25.54
CA PRO A 39 -30.47 -6.61 -25.97
C PRO A 39 -31.60 -6.68 -24.94
N CYS A 40 -31.31 -6.43 -23.65
CA CYS A 40 -32.31 -6.34 -22.59
C CYS A 40 -32.32 -4.96 -21.91
N SER A 41 -32.00 -3.91 -22.69
CA SER A 41 -32.00 -2.51 -22.23
C SER A 41 -30.99 -2.20 -21.11
N LEU A 42 -29.92 -2.98 -21.01
CA LEU A 42 -28.82 -2.77 -20.04
C LEU A 42 -27.52 -2.44 -20.78
N SER A 43 -27.48 -1.28 -21.43
CA SER A 43 -26.31 -0.81 -22.18
C SER A 43 -25.18 -0.32 -21.25
N PRO A 44 -23.91 -0.50 -21.60
CA PRO A 44 -22.80 0.10 -20.88
C PRO A 44 -22.84 1.62 -21.06
N SER A 45 -22.40 2.37 -20.04
CA SER A 45 -22.27 3.84 -20.12
C SER A 45 -20.81 4.31 -20.12
N ILE A 46 -19.86 3.36 -20.10
CA ILE A 46 -18.43 3.62 -20.04
C ILE A 46 -17.73 3.03 -21.27
N SER A 47 -16.78 3.77 -21.81
CA SER A 47 -16.01 3.37 -22.99
C SER A 47 -14.69 2.68 -22.63
N GLU A 48 -14.10 1.96 -23.59
CA GLU A 48 -12.75 1.39 -23.42
C GLU A 48 -11.69 2.45 -23.10
N ALA A 49 -11.77 3.62 -23.75
CA ALA A 49 -10.85 4.73 -23.53
C ALA A 49 -10.96 5.31 -22.12
N THR A 50 -12.18 5.42 -21.60
CA THR A 50 -12.43 5.87 -20.22
C THR A 50 -11.84 4.86 -19.23
N VAL A 51 -12.09 3.57 -19.42
CA VAL A 51 -11.51 2.51 -18.56
C VAL A 51 -9.98 2.51 -18.62
N ARG A 52 -9.39 2.63 -19.81
CA ARG A 52 -7.92 2.77 -19.95
C ARG A 52 -7.40 3.96 -19.16
N THR A 53 -8.10 5.09 -19.20
CA THR A 53 -7.73 6.31 -18.45
C THR A 53 -7.82 6.08 -16.93
N ILE A 54 -8.85 5.40 -16.44
CA ILE A 54 -9.00 5.07 -15.02
C ILE A 54 -7.84 4.19 -14.54
N PHE A 55 -7.53 3.12 -15.28
CA PHE A 55 -6.54 2.13 -14.86
C PHE A 55 -5.09 2.59 -15.07
N LEU A 56 -4.78 3.20 -16.21
CA LEU A 56 -3.41 3.53 -16.61
C LEU A 56 -3.07 5.04 -16.55
N GLY A 57 -4.07 5.90 -16.38
CA GLY A 57 -3.93 7.34 -16.54
C GLY A 57 -4.13 7.82 -17.98
N SER A 58 -4.20 9.14 -18.16
CA SER A 58 -4.44 9.79 -19.47
C SER A 58 -3.43 9.43 -20.55
N ASN A 59 -2.18 9.17 -20.16
CA ASN A 59 -1.10 8.82 -21.09
C ASN A 59 -1.07 7.33 -21.43
N GLY A 60 -1.88 6.49 -20.78
CA GLY A 60 -1.89 5.04 -20.97
C GLY A 60 -0.59 4.33 -20.55
N ASP A 61 0.33 5.00 -19.85
CA ASP A 61 1.66 4.45 -19.52
C ASP A 61 1.72 3.76 -18.16
N GLY A 62 0.64 3.83 -17.37
CA GLY A 62 0.57 3.23 -16.03
C GLY A 62 1.23 4.08 -14.94
N LYS A 63 1.69 5.31 -15.24
CA LYS A 63 2.29 6.21 -14.22
C LYS A 63 1.26 7.00 -13.43
N SER A 64 -0.03 6.88 -13.77
CA SER A 64 -1.16 7.46 -13.03
C SER A 64 -2.30 6.42 -12.90
N GLY A 65 -3.46 6.87 -12.40
CA GLY A 65 -4.62 6.01 -12.21
C GLY A 65 -4.40 4.88 -11.19
N VAL A 66 -5.14 3.80 -11.36
CA VAL A 66 -5.06 2.60 -10.50
C VAL A 66 -3.66 1.98 -10.49
N ALA A 67 -2.98 1.92 -11.65
CA ALA A 67 -1.64 1.36 -11.78
C ALA A 67 -0.65 2.03 -10.80
N ARG A 68 -0.67 3.36 -10.74
CA ARG A 68 0.17 4.13 -9.79
C ARG A 68 -0.19 3.83 -8.35
N THR A 69 -1.47 3.68 -8.03
CA THR A 69 -1.90 3.34 -6.67
C THR A 69 -1.41 1.95 -6.26
N TYR A 70 -1.49 0.95 -7.14
CA TYR A 70 -0.94 -0.38 -6.87
C TYR A 70 0.54 -0.30 -6.55
N THR A 71 1.34 0.31 -7.41
CA THR A 71 2.78 0.44 -7.21
C THR A 71 3.11 1.20 -5.92
N ARG A 72 2.39 2.29 -5.62
CA ARG A 72 2.65 3.11 -4.42
C ARG A 72 2.27 2.41 -3.13
N CYS A 73 1.08 1.82 -3.07
CA CYS A 73 0.61 1.18 -1.84
C CYS A 73 1.28 -0.16 -1.55
N SER A 74 1.82 -0.81 -2.58
CA SER A 74 2.55 -2.08 -2.43
C SER A 74 4.05 -1.94 -2.41
N HIS A 75 4.57 -0.71 -2.49
CA HIS A 75 6.01 -0.44 -2.67
C HIS A 75 6.62 -1.21 -3.85
N GLY A 76 5.88 -1.25 -4.96
CA GLY A 76 6.27 -1.93 -6.19
C GLY A 76 6.11 -3.44 -6.18
N LYS A 77 5.50 -4.05 -5.14
CA LYS A 77 5.26 -5.50 -5.11
C LYS A 77 4.01 -5.92 -5.89
N LEU A 78 3.07 -5.02 -6.14
CA LEU A 78 1.94 -5.18 -7.04
C LEU A 78 1.97 -4.07 -8.09
N ASN A 79 2.05 -4.48 -9.35
CA ASN A 79 2.04 -3.57 -10.49
C ASN A 79 1.04 -4.04 -11.53
N LEU A 80 0.55 -3.08 -12.31
CA LEU A 80 -0.24 -3.34 -13.50
C LEU A 80 0.68 -3.30 -14.72
N ASN A 81 0.72 -4.39 -15.51
CA ASN A 81 1.49 -4.41 -16.75
C ASN A 81 0.76 -3.57 -17.81
N SER A 82 1.21 -2.34 -18.03
CA SER A 82 0.55 -1.38 -18.93
C SER A 82 0.57 -1.80 -20.41
N THR A 83 1.59 -2.55 -20.85
CA THR A 83 1.66 -3.04 -22.24
C THR A 83 0.78 -4.26 -22.48
N ALA A 84 0.56 -5.08 -21.46
CA ALA A 84 -0.37 -6.20 -21.51
C ALA A 84 -1.81 -5.83 -21.13
N PHE A 85 -2.06 -4.63 -20.59
CA PHE A 85 -3.40 -4.19 -20.18
C PHE A 85 -4.33 -4.02 -21.39
N LYS A 86 -5.47 -4.71 -21.35
CA LYS A 86 -6.47 -4.66 -22.41
C LYS A 86 -7.86 -4.40 -21.86
N VAL A 87 -8.63 -3.61 -22.59
CA VAL A 87 -10.06 -3.41 -22.38
C VAL A 87 -10.77 -3.90 -23.62
N VAL A 88 -11.91 -4.57 -23.44
CA VAL A 88 -12.81 -4.97 -24.52
C VAL A 88 -14.26 -4.71 -24.10
N VAL A 89 -15.11 -4.32 -25.05
CA VAL A 89 -16.57 -4.40 -24.88
C VAL A 89 -17.06 -5.72 -25.44
N VAL A 90 -17.88 -6.45 -24.67
CA VAL A 90 -18.48 -7.70 -25.12
C VAL A 90 -20.00 -7.63 -25.05
N ARG A 91 -20.64 -7.89 -26.17
CA ARG A 91 -22.10 -7.92 -26.27
C ARG A 91 -22.62 -9.31 -25.99
N ASN A 92 -23.61 -9.44 -25.11
CA ASN A 92 -24.27 -10.71 -24.89
C ASN A 92 -25.79 -10.56 -24.69
N ASN A 93 -26.51 -11.65 -24.93
CA ASN A 93 -27.90 -11.76 -24.54
C ASN A 93 -27.97 -11.96 -23.03
N CYS A 94 -29.06 -11.54 -22.43
CA CYS A 94 -29.20 -11.58 -20.98
C CYS A 94 -30.10 -12.76 -20.58
N THR A 95 -29.68 -13.47 -19.54
CA THR A 95 -30.47 -14.50 -18.90
C THR A 95 -31.20 -13.93 -17.69
N ALA A 96 -32.21 -14.65 -17.19
CA ALA A 96 -32.82 -14.31 -15.91
C ALA A 96 -31.79 -14.37 -14.75
N SER A 97 -30.82 -15.29 -14.81
CA SER A 97 -29.78 -15.39 -13.78
C SER A 97 -28.91 -14.14 -13.70
N VAL A 98 -28.55 -13.54 -14.84
CA VAL A 98 -27.81 -12.27 -14.89
C VAL A 98 -28.68 -11.09 -14.48
N THR A 99 -29.87 -10.95 -15.08
CA THR A 99 -30.68 -9.72 -14.99
C THR A 99 -31.66 -9.67 -13.83
N LYS A 100 -31.89 -10.78 -13.12
CA LYS A 100 -32.78 -10.84 -11.96
C LYS A 100 -32.11 -11.38 -10.70
N SER A 101 -31.10 -12.24 -10.83
CA SER A 101 -30.48 -12.93 -9.70
C SER A 101 -29.05 -12.48 -9.37
N CYS A 102 -28.47 -11.57 -10.16
CA CYS A 102 -27.06 -11.17 -10.02
C CYS A 102 -26.11 -12.39 -9.96
N ALA A 103 -26.29 -13.37 -10.83
CA ALA A 103 -25.43 -14.53 -10.92
C ALA A 103 -24.04 -14.13 -11.44
N TYR A 104 -23.14 -13.70 -10.54
CA TYR A 104 -21.81 -13.18 -10.90
C TYR A 104 -20.97 -14.19 -11.70
N TRP A 105 -21.17 -15.49 -11.45
CA TRP A 105 -20.52 -16.57 -12.21
C TRP A 105 -21.01 -16.62 -13.67
N ASP A 106 -22.30 -16.40 -13.92
CA ASP A 106 -22.86 -16.34 -15.27
C ASP A 106 -22.41 -15.07 -15.99
N ILE A 107 -22.32 -13.95 -15.28
CA ILE A 107 -21.75 -12.71 -15.83
C ILE A 107 -20.29 -12.93 -16.27
N ALA A 108 -19.47 -13.58 -15.44
CA ALA A 108 -18.09 -13.89 -15.80
C ALA A 108 -18.02 -14.88 -16.96
N LYS A 109 -18.86 -15.92 -16.98
CA LYS A 109 -18.94 -16.89 -18.07
C LYS A 109 -19.31 -16.22 -19.40
N ASP A 110 -20.31 -15.34 -19.37
CA ASP A 110 -20.72 -14.53 -20.52
C ASP A 110 -19.55 -13.68 -21.05
N GLY A 111 -18.88 -12.98 -20.13
CA GLY A 111 -17.75 -12.13 -20.45
C GLY A 111 -16.59 -12.92 -21.04
N ASP A 112 -16.25 -14.06 -20.45
CA ASP A 112 -15.17 -14.94 -20.87
C ASP A 112 -15.42 -15.55 -22.24
N THR A 113 -16.62 -16.08 -22.49
CA THR A 113 -16.99 -16.65 -23.80
C THR A 113 -16.83 -15.60 -24.91
N ARG A 114 -17.40 -14.40 -24.72
CA ARG A 114 -17.34 -13.35 -25.75
C ARG A 114 -15.96 -12.73 -25.90
N ALA A 115 -15.21 -12.60 -24.81
CA ALA A 115 -13.82 -12.15 -24.88
C ALA A 115 -12.93 -13.17 -25.60
N LYS A 116 -13.15 -14.48 -25.42
CA LYS A 116 -12.46 -15.53 -26.18
C LYS A 116 -12.81 -15.48 -27.67
N GLU A 117 -14.07 -15.32 -28.02
CA GLU A 117 -14.50 -15.13 -29.42
C GLU A 117 -13.81 -13.93 -30.08
N LEU A 118 -13.68 -12.82 -29.35
CA LEU A 118 -13.08 -11.58 -29.85
C LEU A 118 -11.54 -11.64 -29.93
N LEU A 119 -10.89 -12.26 -28.95
CA LEU A 119 -9.44 -12.20 -28.78
C LEU A 119 -8.71 -13.46 -29.26
N GLY A 120 -9.42 -14.58 -29.37
CA GLY A 120 -8.87 -15.92 -29.45
C GLY A 120 -8.44 -16.48 -28.08
N ASP A 121 -8.54 -17.80 -27.92
CA ASP A 121 -8.23 -18.50 -26.66
C ASP A 121 -6.79 -18.29 -26.16
N VAL A 122 -5.83 -18.25 -27.09
CA VAL A 122 -4.41 -18.05 -26.77
C VAL A 122 -4.17 -16.68 -26.14
N VAL A 123 -4.78 -15.62 -26.69
CA VAL A 123 -4.62 -14.27 -26.14
C VAL A 123 -5.37 -14.16 -24.81
N PHE A 124 -6.60 -14.68 -24.74
CA PHE A 124 -7.43 -14.65 -23.53
C PHE A 124 -6.78 -15.38 -22.35
N SER A 125 -6.14 -16.53 -22.59
CA SER A 125 -5.42 -17.30 -21.56
C SER A 125 -4.14 -16.63 -21.08
N SER A 126 -3.60 -15.66 -21.82
CA SER A 126 -2.38 -14.94 -21.41
C SER A 126 -2.61 -13.90 -20.30
N PHE A 127 -3.86 -13.57 -19.98
CA PHE A 127 -4.20 -12.63 -18.90
C PHE A 127 -4.22 -13.33 -17.54
N THR A 128 -3.62 -12.69 -16.53
CA THR A 128 -3.55 -13.23 -15.16
C THR A 128 -4.82 -12.93 -14.37
N ASN A 129 -5.45 -11.78 -14.64
CA ASN A 129 -6.62 -11.29 -13.90
C ASN A 129 -7.66 -10.73 -14.87
N ARG A 130 -8.93 -10.76 -14.46
CA ARG A 130 -10.08 -10.31 -15.23
C ARG A 130 -10.97 -9.39 -14.38
N ALA A 131 -11.38 -8.27 -14.96
CA ALA A 131 -12.33 -7.36 -14.34
C ALA A 131 -13.56 -7.21 -15.23
N TYR A 132 -14.74 -7.50 -14.70
CA TYR A 132 -16.01 -7.35 -15.41
C TYR A 132 -16.66 -6.03 -14.98
N ILE A 133 -16.82 -5.09 -15.91
CA ILE A 133 -17.50 -3.83 -15.65
C ILE A 133 -18.97 -3.98 -16.02
N LEU A 134 -19.85 -3.77 -15.04
CA LEU A 134 -21.29 -3.94 -15.20
C LEU A 134 -21.97 -2.64 -15.67
N PRO A 135 -22.97 -2.72 -16.57
CA PRO A 135 -23.84 -1.59 -16.91
C PRO A 135 -24.45 -0.93 -15.67
N PRO A 136 -24.66 0.40 -15.66
CA PRO A 136 -25.28 1.09 -14.52
C PRO A 136 -26.65 0.52 -14.11
N GLY A 137 -27.44 0.07 -15.10
CA GLY A 137 -28.75 -0.54 -14.84
C GLY A 137 -28.70 -1.83 -14.02
N MET A 138 -27.53 -2.50 -13.96
CA MET A 138 -27.34 -3.69 -13.12
C MET A 138 -27.23 -3.37 -11.62
N ASN A 139 -27.06 -2.11 -11.22
CA ASN A 139 -26.94 -1.73 -9.80
C ASN A 139 -28.22 -2.05 -8.98
N MET A 140 -29.39 -2.13 -9.63
CA MET A 140 -30.63 -2.54 -8.97
C MET A 140 -30.68 -4.04 -8.64
N VAL A 141 -29.88 -4.85 -9.33
CA VAL A 141 -29.87 -6.31 -9.24
C VAL A 141 -28.64 -6.79 -8.48
N CYS A 142 -27.50 -6.14 -8.73
CA CYS A 142 -26.22 -6.35 -8.09
C CYS A 142 -25.87 -5.13 -7.21
N PRO A 143 -26.40 -5.04 -5.98
CA PRO A 143 -26.35 -3.81 -5.17
C PRO A 143 -24.98 -3.54 -4.52
N TRP A 144 -23.93 -4.24 -4.91
CA TRP A 144 -22.56 -4.04 -4.43
C TRP A 144 -21.79 -3.13 -5.39
N PRO A 145 -20.94 -2.21 -4.91
CA PRO A 145 -20.09 -1.39 -5.76
C PRO A 145 -18.98 -2.20 -6.47
N GLY A 146 -18.50 -3.25 -5.80
CA GLY A 146 -17.56 -4.22 -6.33
C GLY A 146 -17.73 -5.59 -5.66
N LEU A 147 -17.29 -6.63 -6.35
CA LEU A 147 -17.26 -8.02 -5.89
C LEU A 147 -15.98 -8.67 -6.39
N ALA A 148 -15.41 -9.62 -5.67
CA ALA A 148 -14.25 -10.37 -6.10
C ALA A 148 -14.23 -11.79 -5.53
N LEU A 149 -13.50 -12.67 -6.19
CA LEU A 149 -13.15 -13.98 -5.64
C LEU A 149 -12.06 -13.83 -4.56
N VAL A 150 -12.19 -14.57 -3.46
CA VAL A 150 -11.28 -14.54 -2.31
C VAL A 150 -10.79 -15.96 -1.96
N PRO A 151 -9.53 -16.31 -2.27
CA PRO A 151 -8.68 -15.72 -3.31
C PRO A 151 -9.21 -16.04 -4.73
N GLY A 152 -8.60 -15.48 -5.76
CA GLY A 152 -8.96 -15.77 -7.14
C GLY A 152 -8.31 -14.83 -8.14
N THR A 153 -8.90 -14.67 -9.32
CA THR A 153 -8.36 -13.80 -10.39
C THR A 153 -9.42 -12.94 -11.06
N GLN A 154 -10.64 -12.93 -10.51
CA GLN A 154 -11.79 -12.25 -11.07
C GLN A 154 -12.33 -11.22 -10.09
N MET A 155 -12.70 -10.07 -10.64
CA MET A 155 -13.46 -9.04 -9.95
C MET A 155 -14.56 -8.48 -10.85
N TRP A 156 -15.61 -7.95 -10.23
CA TRP A 156 -16.71 -7.26 -10.87
C TRP A 156 -16.83 -5.87 -10.28
N LEU A 157 -17.09 -4.88 -11.12
CA LEU A 157 -17.15 -3.48 -10.74
C LEU A 157 -18.41 -2.84 -11.33
N GLN A 158 -19.18 -2.15 -10.51
CA GLN A 158 -20.29 -1.35 -11.01
C GLN A 158 -19.78 -0.14 -11.78
N THR A 159 -20.47 0.24 -12.85
CA THR A 159 -20.28 1.55 -13.46
C THR A 159 -20.98 2.62 -12.61
N SER A 160 -20.37 2.97 -11.48
CA SER A 160 -20.90 3.95 -10.51
C SER A 160 -19.77 4.70 -9.80
N ALA A 161 -20.09 5.81 -9.14
CA ALA A 161 -19.12 6.63 -8.40
C ALA A 161 -18.37 5.83 -7.32
N TYR A 162 -19.01 4.83 -6.73
CA TYR A 162 -18.40 3.94 -5.72
C TYR A 162 -17.81 2.64 -6.31
N GLY A 163 -18.05 2.37 -7.60
CA GLY A 163 -17.54 1.19 -8.30
C GLY A 163 -16.25 1.48 -9.06
N VAL A 164 -16.26 1.33 -10.38
CA VAL A 164 -15.08 1.52 -11.25
C VAL A 164 -14.46 2.92 -11.19
N TYR A 165 -15.21 3.95 -10.78
CA TYR A 165 -14.65 5.29 -10.63
C TYR A 165 -13.93 5.52 -9.30
N GLN A 166 -14.03 4.58 -8.35
CA GLN A 166 -13.36 4.66 -7.06
C GLN A 166 -12.15 3.73 -7.00
N VAL A 167 -10.96 4.34 -6.95
CA VAL A 167 -9.69 3.62 -6.91
C VAL A 167 -9.58 2.66 -5.72
N SER A 168 -10.14 3.02 -4.56
CA SER A 168 -10.13 2.13 -3.39
C SER A 168 -10.99 0.89 -3.57
N THR A 169 -12.13 0.99 -4.26
CA THR A 169 -12.97 -0.16 -4.60
C THR A 169 -12.22 -1.10 -5.53
N ILE A 170 -11.55 -0.56 -6.56
CA ILE A 170 -10.72 -1.37 -7.46
C ILE A 170 -9.56 -2.04 -6.71
N MET A 171 -8.90 -1.31 -5.80
CA MET A 171 -7.84 -1.84 -4.95
C MET A 171 -8.36 -2.97 -4.05
N GLN A 172 -9.48 -2.76 -3.37
CA GLN A 172 -10.14 -3.75 -2.50
C GLN A 172 -10.44 -5.03 -3.28
N GLN A 173 -11.12 -4.92 -4.42
CA GLN A 173 -11.46 -6.09 -5.25
C GLN A 173 -10.21 -6.79 -5.79
N THR A 174 -9.14 -6.04 -6.05
CA THR A 174 -7.88 -6.62 -6.50
C THR A 174 -7.15 -7.36 -5.39
N VAL A 175 -7.13 -6.84 -4.17
CA VAL A 175 -6.42 -7.54 -3.08
C VAL A 175 -7.24 -8.68 -2.47
N HIS A 176 -8.55 -8.69 -2.66
CA HIS A 176 -9.39 -9.88 -2.46
C HIS A 176 -8.90 -11.09 -3.26
N ASN A 177 -8.49 -10.89 -4.51
CA ASN A 177 -7.92 -11.96 -5.34
C ASN A 177 -6.64 -12.59 -4.73
N TYR A 178 -5.98 -11.90 -3.81
CA TYR A 178 -4.81 -12.39 -3.08
C TYR A 178 -5.14 -12.87 -1.65
N GLY A 179 -6.42 -12.96 -1.28
CA GLY A 179 -6.85 -13.53 -0.02
C GLY A 179 -7.00 -12.54 1.14
N LEU A 180 -6.95 -11.23 0.89
CA LEU A 180 -7.38 -10.26 1.90
C LEU A 180 -8.91 -10.25 2.05
N TRP A 181 -9.35 -10.03 3.29
CA TRP A 181 -10.75 -9.95 3.69
C TRP A 181 -11.07 -8.55 4.19
N HIS A 182 -12.34 -8.25 4.42
CA HIS A 182 -12.75 -6.92 4.85
C HIS A 182 -12.13 -6.53 6.20
N SER A 183 -11.84 -5.24 6.35
CA SER A 183 -11.39 -4.67 7.62
C SER A 183 -12.59 -4.20 8.44
N TRP A 184 -12.44 -4.29 9.75
CA TRP A 184 -13.48 -4.07 10.74
C TRP A 184 -13.15 -2.89 11.64
N GLN A 185 -14.18 -2.28 12.23
CA GLN A 185 -13.99 -1.34 13.33
C GLN A 185 -15.20 -1.42 14.25
N ASN A 186 -14.97 -1.50 15.56
CA ASN A 186 -16.03 -1.61 16.58
C ASN A 186 -17.01 -2.78 16.33
N GLY A 187 -16.53 -3.90 15.80
CA GLY A 187 -17.36 -5.06 15.47
C GLY A 187 -18.19 -4.95 14.18
N TRP A 188 -18.03 -3.85 13.43
CA TRP A 188 -18.72 -3.63 12.16
C TRP A 188 -17.80 -3.85 10.97
N GLU A 189 -18.23 -4.70 10.04
CA GLU A 189 -17.56 -4.91 8.76
C GLU A 189 -17.55 -3.60 7.97
N TYR A 190 -16.48 -3.35 7.21
CA TYR A 190 -16.28 -2.15 6.38
C TYR A 190 -16.11 -0.82 7.13
N ALA A 191 -16.27 -0.81 8.46
CA ALA A 191 -16.24 0.42 9.25
C ALA A 191 -14.84 1.03 9.40
N ASP A 192 -13.78 0.29 9.09
CA ASP A 192 -12.40 0.81 9.07
C ASP A 192 -12.19 1.75 7.87
N ARG A 193 -12.16 3.05 8.13
CA ARG A 193 -11.93 4.08 7.09
C ARG A 193 -10.44 4.36 6.86
N SER A 194 -9.53 3.55 7.41
CA SER A 194 -8.07 3.71 7.26
C SER A 194 -7.45 2.82 6.18
N THR A 195 -8.26 2.00 5.51
CA THR A 195 -7.85 1.04 4.48
C THR A 195 -8.95 0.82 3.44
N PRO A 196 -8.60 0.50 2.17
CA PRO A 196 -9.57 0.07 1.17
C PRO A 196 -10.28 -1.23 1.51
N MET A 197 -9.76 -2.07 2.42
CA MET A 197 -10.49 -3.26 2.88
C MET A 197 -11.68 -2.94 3.79
N GLY A 198 -11.73 -1.72 4.33
CA GLY A 198 -12.95 -1.17 4.90
C GLY A 198 -13.62 -0.25 3.89
N THR A 199 -13.63 1.05 4.18
CA THR A 199 -14.20 2.08 3.29
C THR A 199 -13.23 3.25 3.02
N GLY A 200 -11.97 3.13 3.43
CA GLY A 200 -10.95 4.17 3.28
C GLY A 200 -10.44 4.28 1.84
N ASN A 201 -10.25 5.52 1.36
CA ASN A 201 -9.60 5.78 0.07
C ASN A 201 -8.09 5.98 0.22
N THR A 202 -7.41 4.95 0.72
CA THR A 202 -6.01 5.02 1.18
C THR A 202 -5.24 3.76 0.77
N CYS A 203 -4.01 3.59 1.27
CA CYS A 203 -3.32 2.30 1.21
C CYS A 203 -3.80 1.35 2.31
N LEU A 204 -3.39 0.08 2.18
CA LEU A 204 -3.62 -0.98 3.17
C LEU A 204 -3.04 -0.61 4.53
N ASN A 205 -3.66 -1.12 5.60
CA ASN A 205 -3.13 -0.99 6.96
C ASN A 205 -1.96 -1.97 7.19
N ALA A 206 -1.29 -1.84 8.34
CA ALA A 206 -0.10 -2.64 8.65
C ALA A 206 -0.31 -4.17 8.61
N PRO A 207 -1.35 -4.75 9.25
CA PRO A 207 -1.55 -6.20 9.17
C PRO A 207 -1.88 -6.69 7.75
N GLU A 208 -2.61 -5.90 6.95
CA GLU A 208 -2.88 -6.24 5.55
C GLU A 208 -1.59 -6.19 4.70
N MET A 209 -0.76 -5.16 4.87
CA MET A 209 0.54 -5.10 4.20
C MET A 209 1.48 -6.23 4.63
N ALA A 210 1.48 -6.59 5.92
CA ALA A 210 2.26 -7.71 6.42
C ALA A 210 1.79 -9.05 5.81
N TYR A 211 0.48 -9.27 5.76
CA TYR A 211 -0.12 -10.43 5.09
C TYR A 211 0.30 -10.53 3.62
N MET A 212 0.26 -9.40 2.91
CA MET A 212 0.64 -9.33 1.50
C MET A 212 2.16 -9.41 1.27
N GLY A 213 2.95 -9.44 2.35
CA GLY A 213 4.41 -9.36 2.28
C GLY A 213 4.90 -8.01 1.75
N TRP A 214 4.09 -6.95 1.82
CA TRP A 214 4.43 -5.59 1.36
C TRP A 214 5.17 -4.76 2.40
N ALA A 215 5.15 -5.20 3.65
CA ALA A 215 5.85 -4.54 4.73
C ALA A 215 6.67 -5.53 5.59
N THR A 216 7.72 -5.04 6.24
CA THR A 216 8.46 -5.80 7.27
C THR A 216 8.37 -5.10 8.62
N PRO A 217 8.47 -5.86 9.73
CA PRO A 217 8.43 -5.27 11.06
C PRO A 217 9.74 -4.54 11.35
N ALA A 218 9.71 -3.57 12.26
CA ALA A 218 10.91 -2.95 12.80
C ALA A 218 11.84 -4.00 13.44
N PRO A 219 13.15 -3.75 13.53
CA PRO A 219 14.09 -4.69 14.16
C PRO A 219 13.66 -5.00 15.60
N GLY A 220 13.51 -6.29 15.93
CA GLY A 220 12.97 -6.74 17.23
C GLY A 220 11.46 -6.55 17.41
N GLY A 221 10.76 -5.95 16.44
CA GLY A 221 9.32 -5.67 16.46
C GLY A 221 8.46 -6.74 15.78
N GLY A 222 9.03 -7.83 15.24
CA GLY A 222 8.26 -8.86 14.50
C GLY A 222 7.42 -9.80 15.39
N ARG A 223 7.78 -9.89 16.67
CA ARG A 223 7.03 -10.63 17.69
C ARG A 223 7.42 -10.11 19.06
N ILE A 224 6.57 -9.27 19.65
CA ILE A 224 6.75 -8.80 21.02
C ILE A 224 5.82 -9.58 21.93
N ASP A 225 6.39 -10.44 22.78
CA ASP A 225 5.70 -11.27 23.76
C ASP A 225 6.23 -10.98 25.18
N SER A 226 5.87 -11.83 26.14
CA SER A 226 6.19 -11.62 27.55
C SER A 226 7.68 -11.61 27.87
N GLU A 227 8.50 -12.26 27.04
CA GLU A 227 9.96 -12.27 27.14
C GLU A 227 10.55 -10.96 26.60
N ALA A 228 10.11 -10.54 25.42
CA ALA A 228 10.58 -9.31 24.79
C ALA A 228 10.13 -8.04 25.53
N LEU A 229 8.95 -8.05 26.17
CA LEU A 229 8.39 -6.92 26.90
C LEU A 229 8.04 -7.31 28.35
N PRO A 230 9.04 -7.34 29.26
CA PRO A 230 8.81 -7.51 30.69
C PRO A 230 7.91 -6.43 31.28
N VAL A 231 7.20 -6.77 32.35
CA VAL A 231 6.29 -5.85 33.07
C VAL A 231 7.04 -4.61 33.56
N GLY A 232 6.45 -3.42 33.36
CA GLY A 232 6.99 -2.12 33.79
C GLY A 232 8.17 -1.63 32.96
N THR A 233 8.59 -2.39 31.95
CA THR A 233 9.64 -1.98 31.02
C THR A 233 9.05 -1.45 29.73
N ALA A 234 9.81 -0.61 29.03
CA ALA A 234 9.39 -0.04 27.77
C ALA A 234 10.35 -0.39 26.63
N LEU A 235 9.78 -0.81 25.51
CA LEU A 235 10.48 -0.88 24.23
C LEU A 235 10.24 0.39 23.44
N THR A 236 11.23 0.81 22.64
CA THR A 236 11.18 2.04 21.85
C THR A 236 11.60 1.75 20.42
N PHE A 237 10.83 2.28 19.48
CA PHE A 237 11.06 2.13 18.05
C PHE A 237 10.96 3.48 17.35
N SER A 238 11.70 3.67 16.27
CA SER A 238 11.50 4.79 15.35
C SER A 238 10.81 4.25 14.11
N LEU A 239 9.49 4.41 14.03
CA LEU A 239 8.70 3.83 12.95
C LEU A 239 8.51 4.85 11.82
N PRO A 240 8.98 4.57 10.58
CA PRO A 240 8.60 5.37 9.43
C PRO A 240 7.10 5.21 9.17
N ALA A 241 6.46 6.28 8.71
CA ALA A 241 5.11 6.20 8.20
C ALA A 241 5.03 5.15 7.07
N THR A 242 3.94 4.40 7.00
CA THR A 242 3.79 3.26 6.06
C THR A 242 3.99 3.63 4.59
N TYR A 243 3.74 4.89 4.22
CA TYR A 243 3.93 5.38 2.85
C TYR A 243 5.42 5.63 2.50
N LEU A 244 6.30 5.79 3.50
CA LEU A 244 7.71 6.14 3.30
C LEU A 244 8.57 4.94 2.90
N SER A 245 8.32 3.78 3.50
CA SER A 245 9.18 2.62 3.43
C SER A 245 8.35 1.35 3.56
N PRO A 246 8.61 0.31 2.74
CA PRO A 246 8.10 -1.04 3.02
C PRO A 246 8.84 -1.67 4.20
N GLU A 247 10.08 -1.28 4.47
CA GLU A 247 10.86 -1.85 5.57
C GLU A 247 10.56 -1.17 6.90
N GLU A 248 10.54 -1.98 7.96
CA GLU A 248 10.61 -1.55 9.36
C GLU A 248 9.46 -0.64 9.82
N ASN A 249 8.31 -0.70 9.14
CA ASN A 249 7.23 0.30 9.29
C ASN A 249 6.13 -0.11 10.28
N TYR A 250 6.21 -1.29 10.89
CA TYR A 250 5.25 -1.75 11.90
C TYR A 250 5.89 -2.55 13.02
N ILE A 251 5.14 -2.73 14.11
CA ILE A 251 5.44 -3.63 15.21
C ILE A 251 4.27 -4.60 15.37
N ARG A 252 4.58 -5.84 15.75
CA ARG A 252 3.61 -6.91 16.02
C ARG A 252 3.75 -7.42 17.45
N VAL A 253 2.67 -7.32 18.22
CA VAL A 253 2.60 -7.81 19.61
C VAL A 253 1.80 -9.10 19.66
N ALA A 254 2.37 -10.12 20.29
CA ALA A 254 1.78 -11.41 20.60
C ALA A 254 1.58 -11.52 22.11
N PRO A 255 0.43 -11.08 22.66
CA PRO A 255 0.23 -10.90 24.10
C PRO A 255 -0.01 -12.23 24.85
N ASP A 256 0.99 -13.12 24.83
CA ASP A 256 1.00 -14.45 25.46
C ASP A 256 0.79 -14.45 26.99
N TRP A 257 0.94 -13.29 27.63
CA TRP A 257 0.64 -13.08 29.04
C TRP A 257 -0.85 -12.96 29.36
N LEU A 258 -1.72 -12.84 28.36
CA LEU A 258 -3.16 -12.81 28.55
C LEU A 258 -3.71 -14.24 28.55
N THR A 259 -4.59 -14.55 29.48
CA THR A 259 -5.27 -15.86 29.52
C THR A 259 -6.06 -16.11 28.24
N SER A 260 -6.68 -15.07 27.66
CA SER A 260 -7.41 -15.16 26.38
C SER A 260 -6.53 -15.60 25.21
N TYR A 261 -5.23 -15.30 25.24
CA TYR A 261 -4.30 -15.63 24.16
C TYR A 261 -4.04 -17.15 24.06
N ARG A 262 -4.42 -17.94 25.07
CA ARG A 262 -4.37 -19.41 25.04
C ARG A 262 -5.51 -20.04 24.23
N SER A 263 -6.56 -19.27 23.92
CA SER A 263 -7.72 -19.77 23.18
C SER A 263 -7.70 -19.27 21.73
N SER A 264 -7.63 -20.18 20.78
CA SER A 264 -7.56 -19.85 19.34
C SER A 264 -8.76 -19.04 18.83
N SER A 265 -9.92 -19.11 19.49
CA SER A 265 -11.13 -18.40 19.10
C SER A 265 -11.14 -16.91 19.47
N VAL A 266 -10.34 -16.50 20.46
CA VAL A 266 -10.33 -15.12 20.98
C VAL A 266 -8.94 -14.49 21.07
N ALA A 267 -7.88 -15.28 20.85
CA ALA A 267 -6.52 -14.78 20.82
C ALA A 267 -6.34 -13.78 19.66
N THR A 268 -5.78 -12.61 19.95
CA THR A 268 -5.49 -11.57 18.96
C THR A 268 -4.06 -11.08 19.07
N ASN A 269 -3.46 -10.77 17.92
CA ASN A 269 -2.20 -10.03 17.82
C ASN A 269 -2.50 -8.56 17.57
N LEU A 270 -1.60 -7.67 18.01
CA LEU A 270 -1.67 -6.25 17.66
C LEU A 270 -0.66 -5.92 16.57
N TYR A 271 -1.08 -5.11 15.61
CA TYR A 271 -0.20 -4.45 14.64
C TYR A 271 -0.25 -2.95 14.86
N ILE A 272 0.92 -2.35 15.03
CA ILE A 272 1.11 -0.96 15.42
C ILE A 272 1.99 -0.29 14.37
N ALA A 273 1.49 0.75 13.71
CA ALA A 273 2.23 1.45 12.66
C ALA A 273 1.88 2.93 12.59
N VAL A 274 2.78 3.74 12.05
CA VAL A 274 2.57 5.19 11.89
C VAL A 274 1.90 5.44 10.55
N ARG A 275 0.78 6.17 10.55
CA ARG A 275 0.06 6.57 9.33
C ARG A 275 0.07 8.08 9.20
N VAL A 276 0.41 8.58 8.01
CA VAL A 276 0.49 10.01 7.69
C VAL A 276 -0.23 10.25 6.37
N ASN A 277 -0.99 11.34 6.27
CA ASN A 277 -1.80 11.66 5.11
C ASN A 277 -0.98 12.19 3.91
N LYS A 278 -0.06 11.37 3.39
CA LYS A 278 0.78 11.68 2.23
C LYS A 278 0.84 10.50 1.28
N SER A 279 1.25 10.77 0.03
CA SER A 279 1.39 9.77 -1.03
C SER A 279 0.10 8.95 -1.21
N GLY A 280 0.14 7.61 -1.16
CA GLY A 280 -1.04 6.75 -1.28
C GLY A 280 -2.04 6.88 -0.12
N ASP A 281 -1.63 7.48 1.01
CA ASP A 281 -2.48 7.80 2.15
C ASP A 281 -2.96 9.26 2.14
N ALA A 282 -2.82 10.01 1.04
CA ALA A 282 -3.16 11.44 0.98
C ALA A 282 -4.61 11.77 1.42
N LEU A 283 -5.55 10.83 1.28
CA LEU A 283 -6.95 10.97 1.68
C LEU A 283 -7.27 10.29 3.02
N LEU A 284 -6.26 9.92 3.81
CA LEU A 284 -6.45 9.33 5.12
C LEU A 284 -7.16 10.32 6.05
N PRO A 285 -8.34 9.96 6.62
CA PRO A 285 -9.08 10.88 7.47
C PRO A 285 -8.30 11.31 8.71
N SER A 286 -8.51 12.54 9.19
CA SER A 286 -7.78 13.14 10.33
C SER A 286 -7.87 12.32 11.63
N PHE A 287 -8.92 11.51 11.78
CA PHE A 287 -9.05 10.58 12.89
C PHE A 287 -7.88 9.57 12.94
N TYR A 288 -7.41 9.11 11.78
CA TYR A 288 -6.34 8.13 11.61
C TYR A 288 -4.99 8.76 11.21
N ALA A 289 -5.02 9.93 10.58
CA ALA A 289 -3.84 10.54 10.01
C ALA A 289 -2.93 11.19 11.06
N ASN A 290 -1.63 11.11 10.82
CA ASN A 290 -0.56 11.68 11.64
C ASN A 290 -0.51 11.09 13.06
N LYS A 291 -0.77 9.78 13.15
CA LYS A 291 -0.91 9.03 14.41
C LYS A 291 -0.29 7.64 14.29
N VAL A 292 -0.10 7.02 15.46
CA VAL A 292 0.13 5.57 15.57
C VAL A 292 -1.21 4.87 15.47
N ASN A 293 -1.46 4.13 14.41
CA ASN A 293 -2.65 3.30 14.26
C ASN A 293 -2.41 1.90 14.82
N ILE A 294 -3.40 1.38 15.54
CA ILE A 294 -3.38 0.09 16.19
C ILE A 294 -4.52 -0.75 15.63
N HIS A 295 -4.18 -1.92 15.10
CA HIS A 295 -5.12 -2.91 14.62
C HIS A 295 -4.94 -4.21 15.40
N GLU A 296 -6.00 -4.97 15.56
CA GLU A 296 -5.97 -6.34 16.04
C GLU A 296 -6.29 -7.33 14.92
N VAL A 297 -5.74 -8.54 15.04
CA VAL A 297 -5.93 -9.63 14.07
C VAL A 297 -6.07 -10.95 14.84
N ASN A 298 -6.92 -11.87 14.37
CA ASN A 298 -7.01 -13.21 14.95
C ASN A 298 -5.63 -13.91 14.97
N ALA A 299 -5.13 -14.20 16.17
CA ALA A 299 -3.79 -14.73 16.37
C ALA A 299 -3.62 -16.16 15.84
N SER A 300 -4.68 -16.96 15.79
CA SER A 300 -4.59 -18.33 15.25
C SER A 300 -4.32 -18.31 13.74
N LEU A 301 -4.98 -17.41 13.02
CA LEU A 301 -4.82 -17.23 11.56
C LEU A 301 -3.54 -16.47 11.21
N ASP A 302 -3.08 -15.59 12.11
CA ASP A 302 -1.88 -14.78 11.92
C ASP A 302 -0.58 -15.51 12.31
N ASN A 303 -0.59 -16.34 13.37
CA ASN A 303 0.58 -17.11 13.79
C ASN A 303 0.81 -18.36 12.95
N ASN A 304 -0.26 -19.05 12.54
CA ASN A 304 -0.19 -20.35 11.89
C ASN A 304 -0.81 -20.24 10.49
N TRP A 305 0.05 -20.08 9.48
CA TRP A 305 -0.41 -20.15 8.10
C TRP A 305 -0.81 -21.59 7.74
N SER A 306 -2.08 -21.79 7.37
CA SER A 306 -2.52 -23.00 6.66
C SER A 306 -3.07 -22.64 5.28
N SER A 307 -3.14 -23.64 4.39
CA SER A 307 -3.79 -23.49 3.08
C SER A 307 -5.28 -23.17 3.18
N THR A 308 -5.92 -23.46 4.31
CA THR A 308 -7.33 -23.13 4.57
C THR A 308 -7.52 -21.72 5.14
N SER A 309 -6.50 -21.16 5.82
CA SER A 309 -6.54 -19.81 6.41
C SER A 309 -6.76 -18.69 5.40
N ILE A 310 -6.50 -18.93 4.10
CA ILE A 310 -6.75 -17.94 3.04
C ILE A 310 -8.24 -17.73 2.76
N TYR A 311 -9.08 -18.73 3.06
CA TYR A 311 -10.53 -18.71 2.86
C TYR A 311 -11.30 -18.28 4.11
N THR A 312 -10.61 -17.78 5.14
CA THR A 312 -11.22 -17.38 6.41
C THR A 312 -10.91 -15.93 6.69
N ASP A 313 -11.94 -15.16 7.03
CA ASP A 313 -11.77 -13.78 7.49
C ASP A 313 -10.92 -13.75 8.77
N ARG A 314 -9.81 -13.01 8.70
CA ARG A 314 -8.87 -12.79 9.81
C ARG A 314 -9.36 -11.78 10.84
N LYS A 315 -10.48 -11.11 10.54
CA LYS A 315 -11.09 -10.07 11.36
C LYS A 315 -10.06 -8.99 11.72
N ILE A 316 -9.35 -8.50 10.69
CA ILE A 316 -8.44 -7.35 10.88
C ILE A 316 -9.31 -6.18 11.31
N SER A 317 -9.04 -5.62 12.48
CA SER A 317 -9.91 -4.62 13.10
C SER A 317 -9.10 -3.42 13.60
N PHE A 318 -9.47 -2.21 13.19
CA PHE A 318 -8.93 -1.00 13.77
C PHE A 318 -9.49 -0.81 15.19
N ILE A 319 -8.61 -0.55 16.16
CA ILE A 319 -9.02 -0.41 17.57
C ILE A 319 -8.62 0.91 18.23
N SER A 320 -7.57 1.59 17.75
CA SER A 320 -7.13 2.85 18.35
C SER A 320 -6.16 3.63 17.47
N ALA A 321 -6.08 4.94 17.69
CA ALA A 321 -5.04 5.80 17.14
C ALA A 321 -4.45 6.71 18.22
N VAL A 322 -3.12 6.79 18.31
CA VAL A 322 -2.39 7.57 19.31
C VAL A 322 -1.75 8.78 18.65
N THR A 323 -2.16 9.97 19.08
CA THR A 323 -1.57 11.24 18.66
C THR A 323 -0.12 11.36 19.18
N PRO A 324 0.80 12.01 18.45
CA PRO A 324 2.12 12.36 18.97
C PRO A 324 2.04 13.07 20.32
N PHE A 325 3.05 12.85 21.16
CA PHE A 325 3.12 13.31 22.56
C PHE A 325 1.94 12.86 23.44
N SER A 326 1.34 11.71 23.14
CA SER A 326 0.24 11.16 23.93
C SER A 326 0.36 9.65 24.11
N ARG A 327 -0.56 9.07 24.87
CA ARG A 327 -0.59 7.63 25.14
C ARG A 327 -2.02 7.09 25.10
N ALA A 328 -2.16 5.83 24.69
CA ALA A 328 -3.39 5.07 24.82
C ALA A 328 -3.16 3.89 25.76
N ASN A 329 -4.06 3.73 26.74
CA ASN A 329 -4.10 2.54 27.58
C ASN A 329 -4.98 1.48 26.92
N MET A 330 -4.34 0.43 26.40
CA MET A 330 -5.00 -0.71 25.78
C MET A 330 -5.36 -1.72 26.88
N ILE A 331 -6.42 -1.44 27.64
CA ILE A 331 -6.78 -2.18 28.87
C ILE A 331 -6.91 -3.68 28.61
N ALA A 332 -7.58 -4.07 27.51
CA ALA A 332 -7.77 -5.47 27.13
C ALA A 332 -6.45 -6.22 26.91
N TYR A 333 -5.37 -5.49 26.59
CA TYR A 333 -4.05 -6.02 26.28
C TYR A 333 -3.03 -5.84 27.41
N LYS A 334 -3.38 -5.06 28.44
CA LYS A 334 -2.49 -4.61 29.51
C LYS A 334 -1.21 -3.95 28.98
N ILE A 335 -1.35 -3.12 27.94
CA ILE A 335 -0.27 -2.36 27.32
C ILE A 335 -0.63 -0.88 27.26
N ILE A 336 0.36 -0.02 27.46
CA ILE A 336 0.32 1.37 27.03
C ILE A 336 1.11 1.52 25.73
N VAL A 337 0.48 2.13 24.73
CA VAL A 337 1.12 2.54 23.48
C VAL A 337 1.30 4.06 23.51
N TYR A 338 2.51 4.52 23.27
CA TYR A 338 2.87 5.93 23.29
C TYR A 338 3.20 6.42 21.88
N GLY A 339 2.62 7.55 21.49
CA GLY A 339 3.12 8.36 20.39
C GLY A 339 4.12 9.35 20.95
N GLY A 340 5.40 9.21 20.62
CA GLY A 340 6.48 10.10 21.02
C GLY A 340 6.60 11.31 20.09
N SER A 341 7.83 11.77 19.89
CA SER A 341 8.15 12.84 18.95
C SER A 341 8.55 12.35 17.55
N TRP A 342 8.40 13.23 16.57
CA TRP A 342 8.91 13.02 15.21
C TRP A 342 10.44 13.08 15.18
N VAL A 343 11.07 12.17 14.43
CA VAL A 343 12.52 12.01 14.35
C VAL A 343 13.06 12.64 13.08
N GLY A 344 14.08 13.51 13.23
CA GLY A 344 14.89 14.01 12.12
C GLY A 344 14.13 14.86 11.09
N GLY A 345 13.01 15.48 11.45
CA GLY A 345 12.18 16.28 10.54
C GLY A 345 11.52 15.46 9.42
N LYS A 346 11.44 14.14 9.59
CA LYS A 346 10.78 13.20 8.67
C LYS A 346 9.50 12.68 9.29
N ASP A 347 8.67 12.04 8.47
CA ASP A 347 7.47 11.32 8.93
C ASP A 347 7.84 9.97 9.58
N VAL A 348 8.79 10.02 10.52
CA VAL A 348 9.23 8.89 11.35
C VAL A 348 8.89 9.25 12.79
N LEU A 349 8.07 8.45 13.46
CA LEU A 349 7.62 8.74 14.83
C LEU A 349 8.31 7.79 15.83
N ARG A 350 8.74 8.32 16.97
CA ARG A 350 9.08 7.47 18.12
C ARG A 350 7.81 6.82 18.65
N VAL A 351 7.81 5.50 18.75
CA VAL A 351 6.71 4.71 19.31
C VAL A 351 7.25 3.89 20.46
N HIS A 352 6.58 3.99 21.61
CA HIS A 352 6.95 3.21 22.79
C HIS A 352 5.83 2.25 23.17
N LEU A 353 6.21 1.09 23.71
CA LEU A 353 5.30 0.08 24.23
C LEU A 353 5.72 -0.24 25.66
N CYS A 354 4.78 -0.24 26.58
CA CYS A 354 5.00 -0.76 27.92
C CYS A 354 3.87 -1.69 28.33
N ARG A 355 4.22 -2.86 28.87
CA ARG A 355 3.27 -3.82 29.44
C ARG A 355 3.18 -3.61 30.95
N TYR A 356 1.98 -3.71 31.49
CA TYR A 356 1.75 -3.70 32.94
C TYR A 356 1.04 -4.97 33.42
N ARG A 357 1.09 -5.26 34.72
CA ARG A 357 0.39 -6.41 35.31
C ARG A 357 -0.97 -6.03 35.87
N SER A 358 -1.02 -4.98 36.67
CA SER A 358 -2.18 -4.56 37.46
C SER A 358 -2.63 -3.14 37.15
N SER A 359 -1.69 -2.20 37.07
CA SER A 359 -1.97 -0.78 36.82
C SER A 359 -1.11 -0.21 35.68
N PRO A 360 -1.67 0.65 34.80
CA PRO A 360 -0.88 1.43 33.85
C PRO A 360 0.21 2.30 34.52
N ASP A 361 0.12 2.59 35.82
CA ASP A 361 1.14 3.37 36.55
C ASP A 361 2.46 2.61 36.76
N GLU A 362 2.48 1.29 36.52
CA GLU A 362 3.72 0.50 36.47
C GLU A 362 4.60 0.91 35.27
N CYS A 363 4.02 1.58 34.27
CA CYS A 363 4.72 2.02 33.09
C CYS A 363 5.32 3.43 33.23
N PRO A 364 6.51 3.68 32.67
CA PRO A 364 7.14 4.99 32.73
C PRO A 364 6.30 6.08 32.05
N SER A 365 6.48 7.33 32.49
CA SER A 365 5.87 8.48 31.83
C SER A 365 6.47 8.72 30.46
N LEU A 366 5.71 9.33 29.55
CA LEU A 366 6.21 9.65 28.22
C LEU A 366 7.42 10.60 28.27
N ASN A 367 7.39 11.59 29.17
CA ASN A 367 8.50 12.53 29.36
C ASN A 367 9.80 11.80 29.74
N PHE A 368 9.71 10.77 30.59
CA PHE A 368 10.87 9.96 30.95
C PHE A 368 11.44 9.21 29.75
N LEU A 369 10.57 8.63 28.91
CA LEU A 369 10.97 7.88 27.71
C LEU A 369 11.63 8.78 26.64
N GLU A 370 11.06 9.96 26.42
CA GLU A 370 11.57 10.94 25.46
C GLU A 370 12.91 11.56 25.90
N ALA A 371 13.12 11.74 27.22
CA ALA A 371 14.38 12.25 27.76
C ALA A 371 15.55 11.26 27.62
N ARG A 372 15.28 9.96 27.80
CA ARG A 372 16.29 8.89 27.71
C ARG A 372 16.88 8.69 26.31
N THR A 373 16.15 9.15 25.31
CA THR A 373 16.49 8.97 23.89
C THR A 373 17.18 10.19 23.28
N LEU A 374 17.34 11.28 24.05
CA LEU A 374 18.23 12.37 23.67
C LEU A 374 19.69 11.94 23.88
N PRO A 375 20.60 12.19 22.91
CA PRO A 375 22.02 12.04 23.18
C PRO A 375 22.39 12.94 24.38
N PRO A 376 23.28 12.48 25.29
CA PRO A 376 23.69 13.28 26.43
C PRO A 376 24.22 14.65 25.93
N PRO A 377 23.95 15.75 26.65
CA PRO A 377 24.48 17.05 26.27
C PRO A 377 25.99 16.91 26.09
N ARG A 378 26.49 17.33 24.92
CA ARG A 378 27.93 17.29 24.65
C ARG A 378 28.63 18.00 25.81
N PRO A 379 29.70 17.41 26.39
CA PRO A 379 30.48 18.09 27.41
C PRO A 379 30.83 19.50 26.93
N PRO A 380 30.74 20.53 27.79
CA PRO A 380 31.20 21.85 27.41
C PRO A 380 32.62 21.72 26.85
N LYS A 381 32.83 22.24 25.63
CA LYS A 381 34.15 22.22 25.01
C LYS A 381 35.14 22.79 26.03
N PRO A 382 36.27 22.10 26.30
CA PRO A 382 37.33 22.69 27.11
C PRO A 382 37.69 24.08 26.55
N PRO A 383 37.97 25.07 27.41
CA PRO A 383 38.45 26.36 26.95
C PRO A 383 39.65 26.11 26.03
N SER A 384 39.57 26.63 24.81
CA SER A 384 40.65 26.44 23.84
C SER A 384 41.95 26.98 24.43
N PRO A 385 43.06 26.22 24.39
CA PRO A 385 44.34 26.71 24.88
C PRO A 385 44.70 27.96 24.09
N THR A 386 45.11 28.99 24.82
CA THR A 386 45.59 30.27 24.28
C THR A 386 46.68 29.98 23.23
N PRO A 387 46.57 30.49 21.99
CA PRO A 387 47.58 30.23 20.97
C PRO A 387 48.95 30.75 21.44
N PRO A 388 50.04 29.97 21.30
CA PRO A 388 51.38 30.50 21.52
C PRO A 388 51.66 31.65 20.54
N SER A 389 52.33 32.69 21.04
CA SER A 389 52.70 33.87 20.26
C SER A 389 53.44 33.48 18.99
N LEU A 390 52.91 33.90 17.83
CA LEU A 390 53.54 33.68 16.54
C LEU A 390 54.93 34.34 16.49
N PRO A 391 55.96 33.68 15.94
CA PRO A 391 57.27 34.28 15.70
C PRO A 391 57.22 35.36 14.60
N PRO A 392 58.23 36.24 14.51
CA PRO A 392 58.22 37.40 13.62
C PRO A 392 58.11 36.99 12.15
N ARG A 393 57.22 37.69 11.45
CA ARG A 393 56.89 37.47 10.04
C ARG A 393 58.11 37.81 9.15
N PRO A 394 58.57 36.89 8.26
CA PRO A 394 59.57 37.23 7.26
C PRO A 394 59.01 38.23 6.24
N SER A 395 59.87 39.15 5.77
CA SER A 395 59.55 40.15 4.77
C SER A 395 59.01 39.53 3.47
N PRO A 396 58.00 40.15 2.83
CA PRO A 396 57.38 39.60 1.63
C PRO A 396 58.33 39.68 0.41
N PRO A 397 58.35 38.65 -0.46
CA PRO A 397 59.05 38.71 -1.73
C PRO A 397 58.35 39.64 -2.72
N LEU A 398 59.14 40.30 -3.57
CA LEU A 398 58.70 41.18 -4.64
C LEU A 398 57.74 40.47 -5.63
N PRO A 399 56.75 41.18 -6.20
CA PRO A 399 55.77 40.59 -7.10
C PRO A 399 56.41 40.15 -8.43
N PRO A 400 56.05 38.96 -8.97
CA PRO A 400 56.47 38.54 -10.30
C PRO A 400 55.73 39.33 -11.38
N LYS A 401 56.45 39.63 -12.47
CA LYS A 401 55.96 40.36 -13.65
C LYS A 401 54.75 39.65 -14.30
N PRO A 402 53.79 40.40 -14.89
CA PRO A 402 52.60 39.83 -15.50
C PRO A 402 52.96 38.95 -16.70
N ARG A 403 52.44 37.71 -16.70
CA ARG A 403 52.47 36.82 -17.86
C ARG A 403 51.37 37.21 -18.85
N SER A 404 51.73 37.27 -20.13
CA SER A 404 50.85 37.53 -21.26
C SER A 404 49.68 36.51 -21.30
N PRO A 405 48.46 36.94 -21.66
CA PRO A 405 47.30 36.05 -21.70
C PRO A 405 47.41 34.99 -22.80
N PRO A 406 46.91 33.76 -22.58
CA PRO A 406 46.86 32.73 -23.61
C PRO A 406 45.83 33.07 -24.69
N SER A 407 46.20 32.86 -25.94
CA SER A 407 45.32 32.93 -27.10
C SER A 407 44.16 31.95 -26.96
N THR A 408 42.94 32.47 -26.85
CA THR A 408 41.70 31.71 -26.81
C THR A 408 41.37 31.20 -28.22
N ARG A 409 41.67 29.93 -28.47
CA ARG A 409 41.22 29.22 -29.67
C ARG A 409 39.71 29.02 -29.57
N MET A 410 38.94 29.71 -30.41
CA MET A 410 37.48 29.59 -30.47
C MET A 410 37.05 28.14 -30.81
N PRO A 411 35.98 27.62 -30.18
CA PRO A 411 35.41 26.34 -30.56
C PRO A 411 34.73 26.42 -31.94
N PRO A 412 34.71 25.31 -32.71
CA PRO A 412 34.11 25.27 -34.04
C PRO A 412 32.59 25.49 -33.98
N ARG A 413 32.11 26.27 -34.94
CA ARG A 413 30.71 26.67 -35.10
C ARG A 413 29.82 25.45 -35.38
N PRO A 414 28.65 25.32 -34.74
CA PRO A 414 27.70 24.25 -35.06
C PRO A 414 27.22 24.36 -36.52
N PRO A 415 26.96 23.22 -37.21
CA PRO A 415 26.43 23.22 -38.56
C PRO A 415 25.01 23.83 -38.60
N ARG A 416 24.76 24.61 -39.65
CA ARG A 416 23.47 25.27 -39.91
C ARG A 416 22.37 24.22 -40.14
N PRO A 417 21.16 24.40 -39.58
CA PRO A 417 20.02 23.56 -39.94
C PRO A 417 19.63 23.77 -41.42
N PRO A 418 19.11 22.73 -42.10
CA PRO A 418 18.68 22.82 -43.48
C PRO A 418 17.46 23.74 -43.63
N PRO A 419 17.27 24.35 -44.82
CA PRO A 419 16.14 25.24 -45.09
C PRO A 419 14.81 24.47 -45.02
N PRO A 420 13.71 25.13 -44.63
CA PRO A 420 12.39 24.52 -44.60
C PRO A 420 11.93 24.14 -46.01
N SER A 421 11.38 22.93 -46.15
CA SER A 421 10.72 22.46 -47.36
C SER A 421 9.54 23.38 -47.74
N PRO A 422 9.26 23.58 -49.04
CA PRO A 422 8.13 24.40 -49.47
C PRO A 422 6.81 23.77 -49.04
N THR A 423 5.95 24.61 -48.48
CA THR A 423 4.57 24.31 -48.09
C THR A 423 3.76 23.82 -49.29
N HIS A 424 3.10 22.68 -49.13
CA HIS A 424 2.08 22.20 -50.06
C HIS A 424 0.91 23.20 -50.14
N PRO A 425 0.34 23.44 -51.33
CA PRO A 425 -0.86 24.25 -51.46
C PRO A 425 -2.07 23.54 -50.82
N PRO A 426 -3.04 24.29 -50.29
CA PRO A 426 -4.24 23.73 -49.69
C PRO A 426 -5.10 23.03 -50.75
N PRO A 427 -5.80 21.93 -50.40
CA PRO A 427 -6.73 21.27 -51.31
C PRO A 427 -7.96 22.15 -51.55
N ASN A 428 -8.33 22.27 -52.83
CA ASN A 428 -9.54 22.96 -53.29
C ASN A 428 -10.80 22.44 -52.58
N SER A 429 -11.57 23.35 -52.01
CA SER A 429 -12.94 23.08 -51.54
C SER A 429 -13.87 22.83 -52.74
N PRO A 430 -14.75 21.82 -52.70
CA PRO A 430 -15.76 21.61 -53.73
C PRO A 430 -16.92 22.61 -53.61
N PRO A 431 -17.62 22.93 -54.72
CA PRO A 431 -18.66 23.95 -54.74
C PRO A 431 -19.94 23.47 -54.07
N ILE A 432 -20.54 24.37 -53.29
CA ILE A 432 -21.90 24.28 -52.78
C ILE A 432 -22.84 24.52 -53.96
N VAL A 433 -23.66 23.52 -54.28
CA VAL A 433 -24.81 23.65 -55.18
C VAL A 433 -26.06 23.68 -54.30
N SER A 434 -26.78 24.78 -54.44
CA SER A 434 -28.11 25.08 -53.89
C SER A 434 -29.22 24.24 -54.49
#